data_AF-A0A554MMX6-F1
#
_entry.id   AF-A0A554MMX6-F1
#
_cell.length_a   1.000
_cell.length_b   1.000
_cell.length_c   1.000
_cell.angle_alpha   90.00
_cell.angle_beta   90.00
_cell.angle_gamma   90.00
#
_symmetry.space_group_name_H-M   'P 1'
#
loop_
_entity.id
_entity.type
_entity.pdbx_description
1 polymer ?
#
loop_
_entity_poly.entity_id
_entity_poly.type
_entity_poly.pdbx_seq_one_letter_code
_entity_poly.pdbx_strand_id
1 'polypeptide(L)'
;MNYLPTIGLEIHVELKTASKMFCSCKNGLGLEREPNIHICPTCTGQPGTLPLPNRKAIESVIKAGLALNCDIAKISKFDRKNYFYPDLPKGYQISQYDQPICKNGYLEIEIQGEKKGEISKKKIGITRIHIEEDTGKSNHELAKGATLLDFNRAGVPLMELVSDPDITSAEEAGIFCRELQKIFRYLDISDADMEKGHMRCEANISVMDPDLEHIMENFGTKVEVKNLNSFKAVEKAILYEIKRQSELLDAGKKVISETLGWDDAKGVTYAQRTKEGAADYRYFPEPDIPPFEIDHQGRDPLKISLPAIRAQIPELPSAKTARFAEEYSMDRSDAAIIAEDKILSGWIEDMISELAEWHSSHRQANPAIPAWEDEKAKLVKMATGWYLSKVLKILEDKKISVNESKITAENFAQLITLLNIGKINSSAGQEILMAIAEEGGDPEEWIRRKNLGQVDNDAELSAMADRILLAFPVQVSDYKAGKKPLLQFLVGQVMKESKGKANPGKTATILEGKLK
;
A
#
# COMPACT_ATOMS: atom_id res chain seq x y z
N MET A 1 18.39 -2.64 25.91
CA MET A 1 17.24 -2.05 26.64
C MET A 1 16.99 -2.93 27.85
N ASN A 2 16.80 -2.35 29.03
CA ASN A 2 16.58 -3.10 30.28
C ASN A 2 15.12 -3.50 30.50
N TYR A 3 14.20 -3.18 29.59
CA TYR A 3 12.78 -3.48 29.68
C TYR A 3 12.26 -4.03 28.35
N LEU A 4 11.33 -4.98 28.42
CA LEU A 4 10.60 -5.55 27.29
C LEU A 4 9.30 -4.78 27.08
N PRO A 5 9.11 -4.13 25.92
CA PRO A 5 7.86 -3.44 25.62
C PRO A 5 6.79 -4.43 25.12
N THR A 6 5.54 -4.13 25.49
CA THR A 6 4.34 -4.83 25.04
C THR A 6 3.35 -3.78 24.56
N ILE A 7 2.97 -3.87 23.28
CA ILE A 7 2.16 -2.86 22.60
C ILE A 7 0.93 -3.52 21.99
N GLY A 8 -0.23 -2.93 22.24
CA GLY A 8 -1.48 -3.23 21.54
C GLY A 8 -1.98 -1.99 20.81
N LEU A 9 -2.61 -2.17 19.65
CA LEU A 9 -3.12 -1.07 18.84
C LEU A 9 -4.63 -1.15 18.72
N GLU A 10 -5.28 0.00 18.87
CA GLU A 10 -6.69 0.22 18.57
C GLU A 10 -6.76 1.10 17.33
N ILE A 11 -7.36 0.60 16.26
CA ILE A 11 -7.33 1.22 14.94
C ILE A 11 -8.77 1.42 14.47
N HIS A 12 -9.14 2.68 14.27
CA HIS A 12 -10.43 3.06 13.70
C HIS A 12 -10.28 3.39 12.22
N VAL A 13 -11.15 2.83 11.38
CA VAL A 13 -11.12 2.99 9.93
C VAL A 13 -12.50 3.39 9.44
N GLU A 14 -12.59 4.58 8.84
CA GLU A 14 -13.80 5.07 8.18
C GLU A 14 -14.05 4.28 6.90
N LEU A 15 -15.23 3.65 6.79
CA LEU A 15 -15.58 2.84 5.62
C LEU A 15 -16.12 3.73 4.49
N LYS A 16 -15.61 3.55 3.27
CA LYS A 16 -15.98 4.37 2.11
C LYS A 16 -17.30 3.98 1.43
N THR A 17 -18.34 3.81 2.22
CA THR A 17 -19.70 3.52 1.72
C THR A 17 -20.36 4.76 1.13
N ALA A 18 -21.40 4.57 0.30
CA ALA A 18 -22.17 5.69 -0.26
C ALA A 18 -23.03 6.42 0.78
N SER A 19 -23.61 5.67 1.73
CA SER A 19 -24.43 6.20 2.82
C SER A 19 -23.79 5.97 4.19
N LYS A 20 -24.27 6.70 5.19
CA LYS A 20 -23.94 6.53 6.60
C LYS A 20 -24.30 5.13 7.14
N MET A 21 -23.88 4.82 8.36
CA MET A 21 -24.03 3.49 8.96
C MET A 21 -25.49 3.14 9.29
N PHE A 22 -26.24 4.10 9.80
CA PHE A 22 -27.59 3.88 10.32
C PHE A 22 -28.67 4.74 9.67
N CYS A 23 -28.35 5.42 8.57
CA CYS A 23 -29.30 6.27 7.83
C CYS A 23 -28.88 6.43 6.35
N SER A 24 -29.74 7.05 5.54
CA SER A 24 -29.51 7.24 4.09
C SER A 24 -28.71 8.48 3.71
N CYS A 25 -28.25 9.29 4.67
CA CYS A 25 -27.40 10.44 4.37
C CYS A 25 -26.11 10.00 3.67
N LYS A 26 -25.61 10.87 2.80
CA LYS A 26 -24.31 10.69 2.15
C LYS A 26 -23.20 10.57 3.21
N ASN A 27 -22.29 9.62 3.01
CA ASN A 27 -20.98 9.65 3.66
C ASN A 27 -20.05 10.49 2.78
N GLY A 28 -19.63 11.67 3.24
CA GLY A 28 -18.82 12.58 2.44
C GLY A 28 -17.31 12.44 2.63
N LEU A 29 -16.83 11.49 3.45
CA LEU A 29 -15.41 11.16 3.60
C LEU A 29 -14.54 12.35 4.02
N GLY A 30 -15.10 13.29 4.77
CA GLY A 30 -14.41 14.51 5.20
C GLY A 30 -14.14 15.53 4.09
N LEU A 31 -14.79 15.38 2.92
CA LEU A 31 -14.67 16.28 1.77
C LEU A 31 -15.65 17.46 1.83
N GLU A 32 -16.56 17.46 2.81
CA GLU A 32 -17.55 18.51 3.00
C GLU A 32 -16.88 19.84 3.39
N ARG A 33 -17.30 20.93 2.74
CA ARG A 33 -16.82 22.29 3.07
C ARG A 33 -17.79 23.07 3.95
N GLU A 34 -19.08 22.75 3.85
CA GLU A 34 -20.15 23.42 4.60
C GLU A 34 -20.59 22.51 5.76
N PRO A 35 -20.74 23.06 6.98
CA PRO A 35 -21.16 22.27 8.13
C PRO A 35 -22.63 21.86 8.02
N ASN A 36 -22.97 20.69 8.57
CA ASN A 36 -24.36 20.23 8.73
C ASN A 36 -25.18 20.11 7.43
N ILE A 37 -24.57 19.74 6.29
CA ILE A 37 -25.26 19.52 4.99
C ILE A 37 -25.59 18.04 4.72
N HIS A 38 -24.94 17.11 5.41
CA HIS A 38 -25.13 15.67 5.27
C HIS A 38 -25.78 15.07 6.52
N ILE A 39 -26.88 15.67 6.94
CA ILE A 39 -27.61 15.31 8.17
C ILE A 39 -29.06 14.91 7.88
N CYS A 40 -29.65 14.18 8.83
CA CYS A 40 -31.06 13.84 8.86
C CYS A 40 -31.51 13.66 10.31
N PRO A 41 -32.83 13.50 10.58
CA PRO A 41 -33.33 13.26 11.91
C PRO A 41 -32.64 12.10 12.65
N THR A 42 -32.35 10.98 11.97
CA THR A 42 -31.73 9.79 12.58
C THR A 42 -30.31 10.06 13.07
N CYS A 43 -29.43 10.59 12.21
CA CYS A 43 -28.03 10.84 12.62
C CYS A 43 -27.88 12.03 13.57
N THR A 44 -28.90 12.90 13.67
CA THR A 44 -28.96 13.99 14.65
C THR A 44 -29.75 13.63 15.92
N GLY A 45 -30.15 12.37 16.09
CA GLY A 45 -30.78 11.89 17.33
C GLY A 45 -32.13 12.55 17.63
N GLN A 46 -32.89 12.95 16.62
CA GLN A 46 -34.21 13.56 16.82
C GLN A 46 -35.20 12.55 17.45
N PRO A 47 -36.15 13.00 18.28
CA PRO A 47 -37.14 12.12 18.88
C PRO A 47 -37.95 11.33 17.85
N GLY A 48 -38.10 10.02 18.08
CA GLY A 48 -38.93 9.13 17.26
C GLY A 48 -38.23 8.49 16.05
N THR A 49 -36.94 8.74 15.84
CA THR A 49 -36.18 8.15 14.73
C THR A 49 -35.61 6.79 15.09
N LEU A 50 -35.46 5.90 14.11
CA LEU A 50 -34.86 4.58 14.27
C LEU A 50 -33.63 4.40 13.35
N PRO A 51 -32.60 3.66 13.78
CA PRO A 51 -31.44 3.33 12.98
C PRO A 51 -31.74 2.22 11.96
N LEU A 52 -31.17 2.34 10.75
CA LEU A 52 -31.23 1.30 9.71
C LEU A 52 -29.81 0.90 9.28
N PRO A 53 -29.32 -0.30 9.64
CA PRO A 53 -27.96 -0.73 9.34
C PRO A 53 -27.59 -0.75 7.85
N ASN A 54 -26.40 -0.28 7.54
CA ASN A 54 -25.84 -0.28 6.20
C ASN A 54 -25.24 -1.64 5.86
N ARG A 55 -25.89 -2.37 4.94
CA ARG A 55 -25.43 -3.69 4.46
C ARG A 55 -24.01 -3.65 3.88
N LYS A 56 -23.64 -2.58 3.14
CA LYS A 56 -22.30 -2.47 2.54
C LYS A 56 -21.20 -2.23 3.57
N ALA A 57 -21.50 -1.53 4.66
CA ALA A 57 -20.56 -1.41 5.78
C ALA A 57 -20.30 -2.78 6.43
N ILE A 58 -21.35 -3.57 6.68
CA ILE A 58 -21.24 -4.92 7.23
C ILE A 58 -20.44 -5.84 6.31
N GLU A 59 -20.75 -5.86 5.01
CA GLU A 59 -20.00 -6.62 4.00
C GLU A 59 -18.51 -6.22 3.98
N SER A 60 -18.20 -4.93 4.14
CA SER A 60 -16.82 -4.41 4.16
C SER A 60 -16.03 -4.89 5.38
N VAL A 61 -16.63 -4.92 6.57
CA VAL A 61 -15.96 -5.45 7.77
C VAL A 61 -15.77 -6.96 7.69
N ILE A 62 -16.71 -7.70 7.10
CA ILE A 62 -16.53 -9.14 6.84
C ILE A 62 -15.35 -9.36 5.86
N LYS A 63 -15.23 -8.54 4.80
CA LYS A 63 -14.06 -8.59 3.90
C LYS A 63 -12.75 -8.36 4.65
N ALA A 64 -12.71 -7.33 5.51
CA ALA A 64 -11.54 -7.06 6.34
C ALA A 64 -11.21 -8.25 7.26
N GLY A 65 -12.20 -8.81 7.95
CA GLY A 65 -12.03 -9.98 8.80
C GLY A 65 -11.46 -11.19 8.04
N LEU A 66 -12.01 -11.51 6.88
CA LEU A 66 -11.52 -12.61 6.05
C LEU A 66 -10.09 -12.38 5.56
N ALA A 67 -9.74 -11.16 5.15
CA ALA A 67 -8.38 -10.82 4.72
C ALA A 67 -7.36 -10.85 5.87
N LEU A 68 -7.85 -10.65 7.09
CA LEU A 68 -7.07 -10.68 8.33
C LEU A 68 -7.24 -12.00 9.10
N ASN A 69 -7.63 -13.07 8.38
CA ASN A 69 -7.72 -14.43 8.88
C ASN A 69 -8.60 -14.60 10.15
N CYS A 70 -9.61 -13.75 10.33
CA CYS A 70 -10.51 -13.80 11.48
C CYS A 70 -11.57 -14.89 11.35
N ASP A 71 -12.00 -15.40 12.50
CA ASP A 71 -13.27 -16.12 12.65
C ASP A 71 -14.44 -15.16 12.46
N ILE A 72 -15.27 -15.42 11.45
CA ILE A 72 -16.47 -14.62 11.18
C ILE A 72 -17.66 -15.18 11.97
N ALA A 73 -18.36 -14.33 12.71
CA ALA A 73 -19.51 -14.72 13.51
C ALA A 73 -20.64 -15.31 12.62
N LYS A 74 -21.43 -16.24 13.16
CA LYS A 74 -22.69 -16.68 12.52
C LYS A 74 -23.85 -15.74 12.82
N ILE A 75 -23.85 -15.18 14.02
CA ILE A 75 -24.83 -14.24 14.53
C ILE A 75 -24.05 -13.09 15.16
N SER A 76 -24.46 -11.87 14.87
CA SER A 76 -23.86 -10.66 15.43
C SER A 76 -24.97 -9.66 15.75
N LYS A 77 -24.71 -8.75 16.69
CA LYS A 77 -25.68 -7.74 17.12
C LYS A 77 -24.99 -6.40 17.36
N PHE A 78 -25.80 -5.36 17.47
CA PHE A 78 -25.37 -4.04 17.88
C PHE A 78 -25.67 -3.81 19.36
N ASP A 79 -24.91 -2.91 19.98
CA ASP A 79 -24.98 -2.53 21.37
C ASP A 79 -24.89 -1.01 21.49
N ARG A 80 -25.48 -0.44 22.55
CA ARG A 80 -25.34 0.97 22.88
C ARG A 80 -24.18 1.18 23.84
N LYS A 81 -23.20 1.99 23.45
CA LYS A 81 -22.14 2.54 24.31
C LYS A 81 -22.61 3.91 24.81
N ASN A 82 -23.04 4.00 26.07
CA ASN A 82 -23.70 5.19 26.61
C ASN A 82 -22.69 6.17 27.22
N TYR A 83 -22.57 7.36 26.62
CA TYR A 83 -21.82 8.48 27.17
C TYR A 83 -22.34 9.80 26.61
N PHE A 84 -22.20 10.88 27.38
CA PHE A 84 -22.66 12.19 26.99
C PHE A 84 -21.50 13.03 26.47
N TYR A 85 -21.60 13.46 25.23
CA TYR A 85 -20.70 14.43 24.65
C TYR A 85 -21.42 15.25 23.56
N PRO A 86 -21.14 16.55 23.38
CA PRO A 86 -21.89 17.40 22.46
C PRO A 86 -21.91 16.95 21.00
N ASP A 87 -20.85 16.29 20.52
CA ASP A 87 -20.78 15.76 19.16
C ASP A 87 -21.45 14.39 18.97
N LEU A 88 -22.00 13.80 20.03
CA LEU A 88 -22.77 12.56 20.00
C LEU A 88 -24.25 12.86 20.31
N PRO A 89 -25.06 13.20 19.28
CA PRO A 89 -26.39 13.76 19.50
C PRO A 89 -27.38 12.80 20.17
N LYS A 90 -27.18 11.48 20.04
CA LYS A 90 -28.06 10.46 20.64
C LYS A 90 -27.81 10.25 22.14
N GLY A 91 -26.69 10.72 22.68
CA GLY A 91 -26.25 10.39 24.04
C GLY A 91 -25.78 8.93 24.22
N TYR A 92 -25.68 8.19 23.11
CA TYR A 92 -25.09 6.86 23.02
C TYR A 92 -24.60 6.63 21.59
N GLN A 93 -23.52 5.85 21.46
CA GLN A 93 -22.95 5.41 20.20
C GLN A 93 -23.39 3.97 19.96
N ILE A 94 -23.93 3.68 18.77
CA ILE A 94 -24.21 2.31 18.36
C ILE A 94 -22.89 1.67 17.93
N SER A 95 -22.51 0.58 18.61
CA SER A 95 -21.27 -0.17 18.42
C SER A 95 -21.59 -1.67 18.55
N GLN A 96 -20.59 -2.52 18.80
CA GLN A 96 -20.78 -3.93 19.14
C GLN A 96 -19.94 -4.28 20.35
N TYR A 97 -20.46 -5.04 21.30
CA TYR A 97 -19.72 -5.40 22.51
C TYR A 97 -19.33 -6.87 22.53
N ASP A 98 -20.19 -7.78 22.96
CA ASP A 98 -19.89 -9.20 23.18
C ASP A 98 -19.92 -10.06 21.89
N GLN A 99 -20.63 -9.61 20.86
CA GLN A 99 -20.80 -10.32 19.58
C GLN A 99 -20.31 -9.50 18.37
N PRO A 100 -19.02 -9.11 18.32
CA PRO A 100 -18.43 -8.48 17.15
C PRO A 100 -18.46 -9.42 15.94
N ILE A 101 -18.37 -8.83 14.74
CA ILE A 101 -18.42 -9.58 13.47
C ILE A 101 -17.20 -10.51 13.32
N CYS A 102 -16.02 -10.06 13.74
CA CYS A 102 -14.76 -10.78 13.56
C CYS A 102 -14.06 -11.00 14.91
N LYS A 103 -13.49 -12.18 15.13
CA LYS A 103 -12.63 -12.52 16.29
C LYS A 103 -11.41 -13.33 15.87
N ASN A 104 -10.39 -13.40 16.72
CA ASN A 104 -9.26 -14.33 16.61
C ASN A 104 -8.57 -14.32 15.24
N GLY A 105 -8.30 -13.14 14.71
CA GLY A 105 -7.55 -12.97 13.47
C GLY A 105 -6.05 -12.89 13.69
N TYR A 106 -5.32 -12.70 12.60
CA TYR A 106 -3.92 -12.32 12.64
C TYR A 106 -3.47 -11.69 11.32
N LEU A 107 -2.44 -10.86 11.41
CA LEU A 107 -1.67 -10.35 10.28
C LEU A 107 -0.21 -10.76 10.43
N GLU A 108 0.37 -11.34 9.37
CA GLU A 108 1.80 -11.62 9.31
C GLU A 108 2.53 -10.39 8.75
N ILE A 109 3.44 -9.84 9.54
CA ILE A 109 4.31 -8.73 9.15
C ILE A 109 5.71 -9.25 8.80
N GLU A 110 6.36 -8.59 7.85
CA GLU A 110 7.74 -8.87 7.43
C GLU A 110 8.66 -7.77 7.97
N ILE A 111 9.68 -8.17 8.73
CA ILE A 111 10.64 -7.29 9.38
C ILE A 111 12.01 -7.51 8.72
N GLN A 112 12.67 -6.43 8.31
CA GLN A 112 14.01 -6.52 7.72
C GLN A 112 15.04 -6.77 8.82
N GLY A 113 15.86 -7.80 8.64
CA GLY A 113 16.97 -8.11 9.54
C GLY A 113 18.18 -7.19 9.34
N GLU A 114 19.15 -7.28 10.25
CA GLU A 114 20.38 -6.47 10.21
C GLU A 114 21.25 -6.77 8.98
N LYS A 115 21.17 -8.01 8.45
CA LYS A 115 21.86 -8.41 7.23
C LYS A 115 20.98 -8.15 6.02
N LYS A 116 21.58 -7.57 4.98
CA LYS A 116 20.91 -7.30 3.69
C LYS A 116 20.31 -8.60 3.12
N GLY A 117 19.00 -8.65 3.00
CA GLY A 117 18.23 -9.79 2.48
C GLY A 117 17.66 -10.73 3.55
N GLU A 118 17.94 -10.49 4.83
CA GLU A 118 17.30 -11.22 5.93
C GLU A 118 15.89 -10.64 6.19
N ILE A 119 14.88 -11.50 6.18
CA ILE A 119 13.49 -11.13 6.45
C ILE A 119 12.98 -12.09 7.52
N SER A 120 12.58 -11.55 8.67
CA SER A 120 11.86 -12.30 9.69
C SER A 120 10.36 -12.04 9.55
N LYS A 121 9.57 -13.07 9.84
CA LYS A 121 8.11 -13.00 9.80
C LYS A 121 7.57 -13.08 11.22
N LYS A 122 6.67 -12.19 11.57
CA LYS A 122 6.00 -12.18 12.88
C LYS A 122 4.50 -12.12 12.67
N LYS A 123 3.76 -12.97 13.37
CA LYS A 123 2.30 -12.91 13.40
C LYS A 123 1.87 -12.00 14.54
N ILE A 124 1.05 -11.01 14.22
CA ILE A 124 0.40 -10.13 15.18
C ILE A 124 -1.07 -10.53 15.22
N GLY A 125 -1.52 -10.97 16.39
CA GLY A 125 -2.90 -11.37 16.62
C GLY A 125 -3.87 -10.19 16.55
N ILE A 126 -5.10 -10.49 16.16
CA ILE A 126 -6.22 -9.54 16.11
C ILE A 126 -7.33 -10.10 16.99
N THR A 127 -7.53 -9.47 18.14
CA THR A 127 -8.55 -9.88 19.10
C THR A 127 -9.94 -9.81 18.47
N ARG A 128 -10.26 -8.69 17.80
CA ARG A 128 -11.59 -8.43 17.25
C ARG A 128 -11.58 -7.34 16.17
N ILE A 129 -12.60 -7.40 15.31
CA ILE A 129 -12.99 -6.29 14.43
C ILE A 129 -14.50 -6.12 14.54
N HIS A 130 -14.95 -4.89 14.73
CA HIS A 130 -16.36 -4.58 14.89
C HIS A 130 -16.75 -3.25 14.25
N ILE A 131 -18.05 -3.03 14.15
CA ILE A 131 -18.62 -1.81 13.57
C ILE A 131 -19.13 -0.89 14.67
N GLU A 132 -18.88 0.39 14.48
CA GLU A 132 -19.53 1.47 15.20
C GLU A 132 -19.88 2.62 14.27
N GLU A 133 -20.53 3.64 14.81
CA GLU A 133 -20.71 4.92 14.14
C GLU A 133 -19.74 5.97 14.67
N ASP A 134 -19.24 6.83 13.79
CA ASP A 134 -18.42 7.95 14.22
C ASP A 134 -19.28 9.09 14.81
N THR A 135 -18.63 9.92 15.63
CA THR A 135 -19.25 11.11 16.21
C THR A 135 -19.12 12.32 15.28
N GLY A 136 -19.84 13.40 15.60
CA GLY A 136 -19.65 14.69 14.95
C GLY A 136 -18.27 15.30 15.23
N LYS A 137 -18.09 16.54 14.80
CA LYS A 137 -16.88 17.32 15.05
C LYS A 137 -17.21 18.50 15.95
N SER A 138 -16.42 18.67 17.01
CA SER A 138 -16.45 19.82 17.90
C SER A 138 -15.34 20.79 17.52
N ASN A 139 -15.66 22.09 17.36
CA ASN A 139 -14.68 23.15 17.13
C ASN A 139 -14.75 24.21 18.23
N HIS A 140 -13.66 24.37 18.96
CA HIS A 140 -13.54 25.31 20.08
C HIS A 140 -12.86 26.64 19.71
N GLU A 141 -12.23 26.73 18.53
CA GLU A 141 -11.43 27.88 18.12
C GLU A 141 -12.21 28.89 17.28
N LEU A 142 -13.19 28.40 16.52
CA LEU A 142 -13.97 29.23 15.60
C LEU A 142 -14.94 30.20 16.29
N ALA A 143 -15.30 29.95 17.56
CA ALA A 143 -16.18 30.80 18.32
C ALA A 143 -15.63 31.03 19.74
N LYS A 144 -15.35 32.29 20.10
CA LYS A 144 -14.92 32.62 21.45
C LYS A 144 -16.05 32.36 22.44
N GLY A 145 -15.79 31.52 23.45
CA GLY A 145 -16.75 31.22 24.53
C GLY A 145 -17.86 30.24 24.15
N ALA A 146 -17.80 29.61 22.97
CA ALA A 146 -18.75 28.60 22.54
C ALA A 146 -18.03 27.48 21.76
N THR A 147 -18.65 26.31 21.72
CA THR A 147 -18.21 25.19 20.87
C THR A 147 -19.18 25.09 19.69
N LEU A 148 -18.65 25.10 18.46
CA LEU A 148 -19.45 24.86 17.26
C LEU A 148 -19.46 23.37 16.94
N LEU A 149 -20.64 22.85 16.59
CA LEU A 149 -20.85 21.43 16.29
C LEU A 149 -21.15 21.24 14.81
N ASP A 150 -20.44 20.30 14.19
CA ASP A 150 -20.71 19.82 12.84
C ASP A 150 -21.04 18.32 12.87
N PHE A 151 -22.28 17.99 12.51
CA PHE A 151 -22.80 16.64 12.49
C PHE A 151 -22.71 15.96 11.11
N ASN A 152 -21.99 16.55 10.14
CA ASN A 152 -21.70 15.88 8.86
C ASN A 152 -21.10 14.48 9.07
N ARG A 153 -20.18 14.32 10.03
CA ARG A 153 -19.53 13.04 10.35
C ARG A 153 -20.34 12.13 11.27
N ALA A 154 -21.33 12.66 12.00
CA ALA A 154 -22.12 11.86 12.93
C ALA A 154 -22.88 10.75 12.19
N GLY A 155 -22.69 9.49 12.61
CA GLY A 155 -23.32 8.33 11.98
C GLY A 155 -22.54 7.71 10.82
N VAL A 156 -21.36 8.23 10.49
CA VAL A 156 -20.48 7.64 9.46
C VAL A 156 -20.04 6.22 9.90
N PRO A 157 -19.97 5.21 9.00
CA PRO A 157 -19.59 3.87 9.39
C PRO A 157 -18.10 3.79 9.71
N LEU A 158 -17.82 3.26 10.89
CA LEU A 158 -16.49 3.13 11.43
C LEU A 158 -16.24 1.67 11.79
N MET A 159 -15.08 1.17 11.41
CA MET A 159 -14.59 -0.15 11.79
C MET A 159 -13.51 0.04 12.84
N GLU A 160 -13.67 -0.61 14.00
CA GLU A 160 -12.64 -0.66 15.04
C GLU A 160 -11.99 -2.04 15.06
N LEU A 161 -10.68 -2.06 14.84
CA LEU A 161 -9.79 -3.22 14.96
C LEU A 161 -8.98 -3.09 16.24
N VAL A 162 -8.98 -4.15 17.06
CA VAL A 162 -8.16 -4.25 18.26
C VAL A 162 -7.16 -5.39 18.07
N SER A 163 -5.86 -5.07 18.14
CA SER A 163 -4.81 -6.07 18.08
C SER A 163 -4.60 -6.75 19.43
N ASP A 164 -4.09 -7.98 19.39
CA ASP A 164 -3.46 -8.58 20.56
C ASP A 164 -2.19 -7.80 20.93
N PRO A 165 -1.74 -7.86 22.19
CA PRO A 165 -0.55 -7.15 22.66
C PRO A 165 0.77 -7.82 22.23
N ASP A 166 0.88 -8.25 20.96
CA ASP A 166 2.02 -9.01 20.44
C ASP A 166 3.16 -8.13 19.93
N ILE A 167 2.93 -6.82 19.78
CA ILE A 167 3.89 -5.89 19.18
C ILE A 167 4.95 -5.52 20.23
N THR A 168 6.22 -5.62 19.84
CA THR A 168 7.38 -5.44 20.73
C THR A 168 8.31 -4.31 20.29
N SER A 169 7.98 -3.55 19.25
CA SER A 169 8.76 -2.38 18.87
C SER A 169 7.91 -1.34 18.14
N ALA A 170 8.40 -0.10 18.11
CA ALA A 170 7.80 0.95 17.30
C ALA A 170 7.82 0.62 15.80
N GLU A 171 8.90 -0.01 15.32
CA GLU A 171 9.03 -0.43 13.93
C GLU A 171 7.95 -1.45 13.55
N GLU A 172 7.74 -2.48 14.38
CA GLU A 172 6.68 -3.47 14.19
C GLU A 172 5.30 -2.81 14.14
N ALA A 173 5.01 -1.87 15.05
CA ALA A 173 3.76 -1.11 15.04
C ALA A 173 3.57 -0.34 13.73
N GLY A 174 4.63 0.34 13.26
CA GLY A 174 4.62 1.06 12.00
C GLY A 174 4.37 0.16 10.79
N ILE A 175 5.06 -0.98 10.72
CA ILE A 175 4.87 -1.98 9.65
C ILE A 175 3.43 -2.50 9.69
N PHE A 176 2.94 -2.92 10.85
CA PHE A 176 1.58 -3.42 11.03
C PHE A 176 0.52 -2.41 10.56
N CYS A 177 0.63 -1.15 10.96
CA CYS A 177 -0.30 -0.10 10.51
C CYS A 177 -0.24 0.14 8.98
N ARG A 178 0.95 0.12 8.38
CA ARG A 178 1.12 0.28 6.92
C ARG A 178 0.54 -0.91 6.15
N GLU A 179 0.77 -2.13 6.62
CA GLU A 179 0.18 -3.33 6.01
C GLU A 179 -1.35 -3.31 6.09
N LEU A 180 -1.92 -2.91 7.23
CA LEU A 180 -3.37 -2.73 7.35
C LEU A 180 -3.92 -1.69 6.37
N GLN A 181 -3.27 -0.52 6.27
CA GLN A 181 -3.66 0.51 5.30
C GLN A 181 -3.65 -0.04 3.87
N LYS A 182 -2.60 -0.78 3.49
CA LYS A 182 -2.51 -1.41 2.17
C LYS A 182 -3.66 -2.39 1.95
N ILE A 183 -3.92 -3.28 2.89
CA ILE A 183 -5.03 -4.26 2.81
C ILE A 183 -6.37 -3.54 2.63
N PHE A 184 -6.68 -2.52 3.44
CA PHE A 184 -7.97 -1.83 3.38
C PHE A 184 -8.20 -1.07 2.07
N ARG A 185 -7.14 -0.47 1.51
CA ARG A 185 -7.18 0.14 0.17
C ARG A 185 -7.38 -0.91 -0.91
N TYR A 186 -6.66 -2.02 -0.82
CA TYR A 186 -6.69 -3.09 -1.82
C TYR A 186 -8.05 -3.83 -1.85
N LEU A 187 -8.68 -3.96 -0.69
CA LEU A 187 -10.07 -4.46 -0.54
C LEU A 187 -11.13 -3.45 -0.99
N ASP A 188 -10.72 -2.21 -1.28
CA ASP A 188 -11.60 -1.11 -1.66
C ASP A 188 -12.64 -0.76 -0.58
N ILE A 189 -12.30 -0.90 0.70
CA ILE A 189 -13.23 -0.64 1.82
C ILE A 189 -12.99 0.71 2.51
N SER A 190 -11.80 1.29 2.36
CA SER A 190 -11.44 2.61 2.88
C SER A 190 -10.23 3.15 2.11
N ASP A 191 -10.11 4.47 2.04
CA ASP A 191 -8.87 5.11 1.57
C ASP A 191 -7.81 5.13 2.68
N ALA A 192 -8.20 4.85 3.93
CA ALA A 192 -7.33 4.69 5.10
C ALA A 192 -6.26 5.79 5.22
N ASP A 193 -6.61 7.02 4.81
CA ASP A 193 -5.78 8.20 4.82
C ASP A 193 -5.81 8.84 6.21
N MET A 194 -4.67 8.78 6.93
CA MET A 194 -4.58 9.31 8.29
C MET A 194 -4.68 10.83 8.33
N GLU A 195 -4.20 11.54 7.31
CA GLU A 195 -4.24 13.01 7.26
C GLU A 195 -5.68 13.52 7.14
N LYS A 196 -6.52 12.77 6.43
CA LYS A 196 -7.97 13.03 6.30
C LYS A 196 -8.79 12.44 7.44
N GLY A 197 -8.16 11.70 8.37
CA GLY A 197 -8.84 11.08 9.50
C GLY A 197 -9.60 9.79 9.17
N HIS A 198 -9.44 9.24 7.95
CA HIS A 198 -10.07 7.98 7.56
C HIS A 198 -9.47 6.78 8.28
N MET A 199 -8.25 6.91 8.80
CA MET A 199 -7.61 5.92 9.65
C MET A 199 -7.02 6.62 10.88
N ARG A 200 -7.38 6.16 12.07
CA ARG A 200 -6.89 6.66 13.36
C ARG A 200 -6.29 5.50 14.13
N CYS A 201 -5.17 5.75 14.80
CA CYS A 201 -4.49 4.75 15.62
C CYS A 201 -4.30 5.26 17.04
N GLU A 202 -4.54 4.39 18.01
CA GLU A 202 -4.25 4.61 19.41
C GLU A 202 -3.37 3.48 19.91
N ALA A 203 -2.32 3.82 20.67
CA ALA A 203 -1.33 2.87 21.14
C ALA A 203 -1.49 2.61 22.63
N ASN A 204 -1.69 1.35 23.00
CA ASN A 204 -1.64 0.86 24.37
C ASN A 204 -0.23 0.32 24.63
N ILE A 205 0.52 0.95 25.52
CA ILE A 205 1.95 0.68 25.74
C ILE A 205 2.18 0.32 27.19
N SER A 206 2.94 -0.74 27.39
CA SER A 206 3.45 -1.19 28.68
C SER A 206 4.89 -1.65 28.52
N VAL A 207 5.73 -1.45 29.53
CA VAL A 207 7.07 -2.03 29.60
C VAL A 207 7.20 -2.87 30.86
N MET A 208 7.90 -4.00 30.75
CA MET A 208 8.13 -4.92 31.85
C MET A 208 9.59 -5.30 31.99
N ASP A 209 10.00 -5.63 33.20
CA ASP A 209 11.35 -6.10 33.49
C ASP A 209 11.57 -7.47 32.82
N PRO A 210 12.66 -7.68 32.04
CA PRO A 210 12.94 -8.95 31.36
C PRO A 210 13.13 -10.12 32.33
N ASP A 211 13.50 -9.86 33.58
CA ASP A 211 13.68 -10.91 34.59
C ASP A 211 12.34 -11.41 35.15
N LEU A 212 11.24 -10.72 34.87
CA LEU A 212 9.88 -11.19 35.17
C LEU A 212 9.37 -12.03 33.99
N GLU A 213 9.01 -13.29 34.23
CA GLU A 213 8.40 -14.13 33.19
C GLU A 213 7.13 -13.47 32.62
N HIS A 214 6.93 -13.55 31.30
CA HIS A 214 5.71 -13.13 30.60
C HIS A 214 4.50 -13.98 31.02
N ILE A 215 3.94 -13.68 32.18
CA ILE A 215 2.71 -14.28 32.71
C ILE A 215 1.65 -13.16 32.72
N MET A 216 0.36 -13.50 32.52
CA MET A 216 -0.75 -12.52 32.54
C MET A 216 -0.78 -11.62 33.79
N GLU A 217 -0.12 -12.03 34.87
CA GLU A 217 0.01 -11.28 36.14
C GLU A 217 1.18 -10.29 36.16
N ASN A 218 2.14 -10.38 35.23
CA ASN A 218 3.40 -9.64 35.21
C ASN A 218 3.48 -8.53 34.12
N PHE A 219 2.38 -8.24 33.41
CA PHE A 219 2.36 -7.10 32.51
C PHE A 219 2.55 -5.80 33.29
N GLY A 220 3.41 -4.91 32.78
CA GLY A 220 3.58 -3.57 33.35
C GLY A 220 2.29 -2.73 33.27
N THR A 221 2.30 -1.56 33.89
CA THR A 221 1.12 -0.68 33.89
C THR A 221 0.86 -0.09 32.50
N LYS A 222 -0.35 -0.30 31.98
CA LYS A 222 -0.77 0.16 30.65
C LYS A 222 -1.01 1.67 30.61
N VAL A 223 -0.39 2.33 29.63
CA VAL A 223 -0.66 3.72 29.23
C VAL A 223 -1.26 3.71 27.81
N GLU A 224 -2.25 4.58 27.60
CA GLU A 224 -2.95 4.70 26.32
C GLU A 224 -2.61 6.06 25.69
N VAL A 225 -2.01 6.06 24.50
CA VAL A 225 -1.64 7.28 23.76
C VAL A 225 -2.61 7.48 22.60
N LYS A 226 -3.33 8.61 22.63
CA LYS A 226 -4.29 9.05 21.62
C LYS A 226 -3.71 10.17 20.73
N ASN A 227 -4.46 10.53 19.69
CA ASN A 227 -4.14 11.58 18.71
C ASN A 227 -2.90 11.28 17.84
N LEU A 228 -2.73 10.03 17.41
CA LEU A 228 -1.63 9.62 16.53
C LEU A 228 -2.08 9.73 15.06
N ASN A 229 -1.85 10.89 14.44
CA ASN A 229 -2.36 11.22 13.11
C ASN A 229 -1.45 10.81 11.94
N SER A 230 -0.32 10.14 12.19
CA SER A 230 0.55 9.59 11.15
C SER A 230 1.30 8.35 11.65
N PHE A 231 1.74 7.47 10.75
CA PHE A 231 2.56 6.31 11.14
C PHE A 231 3.85 6.72 11.87
N LYS A 232 4.46 7.83 11.44
CA LYS A 232 5.64 8.39 12.12
C LYS A 232 5.30 8.89 13.53
N ALA A 233 4.10 9.45 13.73
CA ALA A 233 3.64 9.84 15.06
C ALA A 233 3.44 8.62 15.96
N VAL A 234 2.85 7.54 15.43
CA VAL A 234 2.73 6.24 16.16
C VAL A 234 4.10 5.74 16.60
N GLU A 235 5.05 5.63 15.67
CA GLU A 235 6.40 5.14 15.94
C GLU A 235 7.12 6.02 17.00
N LYS A 236 7.07 7.36 16.85
CA LYS A 236 7.70 8.28 17.78
C LYS A 236 7.05 8.27 19.17
N ALA A 237 5.73 8.23 19.23
CA ALA A 237 5.00 8.18 20.50
C ALA A 237 5.33 6.91 21.28
N ILE A 238 5.41 5.76 20.60
CA ILE A 238 5.82 4.49 21.20
C ILE A 238 7.24 4.58 21.74
N LEU A 239 8.20 5.08 20.95
CA LEU A 239 9.59 5.23 21.39
C LEU A 239 9.71 6.15 22.61
N TYR A 240 9.00 7.28 22.58
CA TYR A 240 8.99 8.23 23.69
C TYR A 240 8.42 7.59 24.96
N GLU A 241 7.29 6.90 24.85
CA GLU A 241 6.61 6.33 26.02
C GLU A 241 7.37 5.13 26.61
N ILE A 242 7.98 4.29 25.77
CA ILE A 242 8.90 3.24 26.26
C ILE A 242 10.02 3.87 27.09
N LYS A 243 10.66 4.91 26.57
CA LYS A 243 11.72 5.63 27.29
C LYS A 243 11.21 6.26 28.59
N ARG A 244 10.06 6.95 28.55
CA ARG A 244 9.45 7.59 29.73
C ARG A 244 9.15 6.57 30.83
N GLN A 245 8.54 5.44 30.48
CA GLN A 245 8.21 4.40 31.44
C GLN A 245 9.47 3.74 32.01
N SER A 246 10.47 3.44 31.18
CA SER A 246 11.75 2.90 31.65
C SER A 246 12.44 3.84 32.64
N GLU A 247 12.53 5.14 32.34
CA GLU A 247 13.15 6.13 33.24
C GLU A 247 12.39 6.26 34.57
N LEU A 248 11.06 6.10 34.57
CA LEU A 248 10.26 6.08 35.80
C LEU A 248 10.57 4.84 36.65
N LEU A 249 10.65 3.67 36.02
CA LEU A 249 10.94 2.41 36.71
C LEU A 249 12.38 2.38 37.24
N ASP A 250 13.35 2.84 36.44
CA ASP A 250 14.75 2.98 36.86
C ASP A 250 14.90 3.92 38.07
N ALA A 251 14.04 4.93 38.18
CA ALA A 251 13.98 5.84 39.33
C ALA A 251 13.20 5.28 40.53
N GLY A 252 12.77 4.01 40.48
CA GLY A 252 11.95 3.37 41.52
C GLY A 252 10.53 3.94 41.65
N LYS A 253 10.05 4.67 40.64
CA LYS A 253 8.69 5.22 40.58
C LYS A 253 7.76 4.24 39.89
N LYS A 254 6.45 4.37 40.15
CA LYS A 254 5.42 3.57 39.49
C LYS A 254 4.89 4.30 38.26
N VAL A 255 4.70 3.57 37.17
CA VAL A 255 3.90 4.02 36.04
C VAL A 255 2.43 4.06 36.46
N ILE A 256 1.71 5.10 36.06
CA ILE A 256 0.28 5.29 36.37
C ILE A 256 -0.50 5.01 35.09
N SER A 257 -1.64 4.30 35.20
CA SER A 257 -2.51 4.10 34.05
C SER A 257 -3.28 5.38 33.74
N GLU A 258 -2.94 6.02 32.63
CA GLU A 258 -3.51 7.29 32.20
C GLU A 258 -3.71 7.31 30.68
N THR A 259 -4.55 8.24 30.23
CA THR A 259 -4.73 8.52 28.81
C THR A 259 -3.91 9.78 28.47
N LEU A 260 -2.95 9.59 27.57
CA LEU A 260 -2.05 10.63 27.10
C LEU A 260 -2.43 11.08 25.69
N GLY A 261 -2.14 12.33 25.38
CA GLY A 261 -2.09 12.82 24.01
C GLY A 261 -0.65 12.92 23.52
N TRP A 262 -0.46 12.89 22.21
CA TRP A 262 0.81 13.15 21.54
C TRP A 262 0.86 14.58 20.99
N ASP A 263 1.94 15.32 21.28
CA ASP A 263 2.24 16.63 20.69
C ASP A 263 3.34 16.46 19.63
N ASP A 264 2.97 16.45 18.35
CA ASP A 264 3.90 16.25 17.23
C ASP A 264 4.99 17.34 17.14
N ALA A 265 4.67 18.58 17.53
CA ALA A 265 5.61 19.70 17.44
C ALA A 265 6.70 19.62 18.52
N LYS A 266 6.33 19.17 19.72
CA LYS A 266 7.28 19.00 20.84
C LYS A 266 7.89 17.62 20.92
N GLY A 267 7.28 16.62 20.30
CA GLY A 267 7.72 15.22 20.35
C GLY A 267 7.59 14.61 21.75
N VAL A 268 6.53 14.97 22.49
CA VAL A 268 6.30 14.50 23.87
C VAL A 268 4.85 14.07 24.08
N THR A 269 4.65 13.14 25.02
CA THR A 269 3.31 12.82 25.52
C THR A 269 2.88 13.80 26.63
N TYR A 270 1.59 14.12 26.69
CA TYR A 270 1.01 14.98 27.73
C TYR A 270 -0.26 14.34 28.29
N ALA A 271 -0.49 14.51 29.60
CA ALA A 271 -1.69 13.98 30.24
C ALA A 271 -2.94 14.74 29.74
N GLN A 272 -3.90 14.02 29.17
CA GLN A 272 -5.21 14.58 28.83
C GLN A 272 -6.18 14.48 30.00
N ARG A 273 -6.21 13.30 30.64
CA ARG A 273 -7.09 13.01 31.76
C ARG A 273 -6.49 11.90 32.63
N THR A 274 -6.48 12.12 33.93
CA THR A 274 -6.28 11.05 34.93
C THR A 274 -7.55 10.21 35.01
N LYS A 275 -7.45 8.89 34.77
CA LYS A 275 -8.57 7.97 34.97
C LYS A 275 -8.85 7.86 36.47
N GLU A 276 -9.89 8.54 36.98
CA GLU A 276 -10.40 8.33 38.34
C GLU A 276 -11.18 6.99 38.48
N GLY A 277 -11.27 6.21 37.39
CA GLY A 277 -11.87 4.88 37.30
C GLY A 277 -12.06 4.47 35.83
N ALA A 278 -12.51 3.23 35.57
CA ALA A 278 -13.04 2.87 34.26
C ALA A 278 -14.41 3.53 34.09
N ALA A 279 -14.60 4.33 33.04
CA ALA A 279 -15.91 4.92 32.75
C ALA A 279 -16.93 3.80 32.48
N ASP A 280 -18.01 3.75 33.26
CA ASP A 280 -19.09 2.80 33.04
C ASP A 280 -19.95 3.26 31.84
N TYR A 281 -19.62 2.71 30.67
CA TYR A 281 -20.35 2.97 29.42
C TYR A 281 -21.71 2.28 29.36
N ARG A 282 -22.10 1.49 30.38
CA ARG A 282 -23.41 0.83 30.49
C ARG A 282 -23.82 0.14 29.18
N TYR A 283 -22.96 -0.73 28.65
CA TYR A 283 -23.24 -1.46 27.42
C TYR A 283 -24.51 -2.31 27.56
N PHE A 284 -25.41 -2.24 26.59
CA PHE A 284 -26.54 -3.15 26.45
C PHE A 284 -26.94 -3.31 24.97
N PRO A 285 -27.60 -4.42 24.60
CA PRO A 285 -28.04 -4.66 23.22
C PRO A 285 -28.92 -3.53 22.68
N GLU A 286 -28.68 -3.10 21.44
CA GLU A 286 -29.49 -2.10 20.75
C GLU A 286 -30.87 -2.69 20.41
N PRO A 287 -31.96 -2.32 21.11
CA PRO A 287 -33.27 -2.92 20.89
C PRO A 287 -33.89 -2.55 19.52
N ASP A 288 -33.47 -1.43 18.92
CA ASP A 288 -34.03 -0.94 17.67
C ASP A 288 -33.48 -1.72 16.44
N ILE A 289 -32.40 -2.47 16.61
CA ILE A 289 -31.77 -3.27 15.56
C ILE A 289 -31.75 -4.74 15.98
N PRO A 290 -32.52 -5.62 15.31
CA PRO A 290 -32.47 -7.04 15.63
C PRO A 290 -31.07 -7.62 15.34
N PRO A 291 -30.65 -8.67 16.07
CA PRO A 291 -29.46 -9.44 15.71
C PRO A 291 -29.55 -9.92 14.26
N PHE A 292 -28.43 -9.92 13.56
CA PHE A 292 -28.34 -10.33 12.16
C PHE A 292 -27.49 -11.59 12.01
N GLU A 293 -27.83 -12.39 11.01
CA GLU A 293 -27.15 -13.64 10.70
C GLU A 293 -26.30 -13.51 9.45
N ILE A 294 -25.11 -14.09 9.51
CA ILE A 294 -24.21 -14.25 8.37
C ILE A 294 -24.37 -15.68 7.87
N ASP A 295 -24.75 -15.83 6.61
CA ASP A 295 -24.91 -17.14 6.00
C ASP A 295 -23.57 -17.66 5.51
N HIS A 296 -23.00 -18.58 6.29
CA HIS A 296 -21.73 -19.24 5.99
C HIS A 296 -21.81 -20.19 4.79
N GLN A 297 -23.01 -20.61 4.38
CA GLN A 297 -23.22 -21.57 3.30
C GLN A 297 -23.74 -20.94 2.01
N GLY A 298 -24.23 -19.69 2.06
CA GLY A 298 -24.72 -18.94 0.90
C GLY A 298 -26.02 -19.50 0.30
N ARG A 299 -26.87 -20.14 1.12
CA ARG A 299 -28.15 -20.74 0.73
C ARG A 299 -29.35 -19.81 0.92
N ASP A 300 -29.22 -18.77 1.76
CA ASP A 300 -30.30 -17.84 2.08
C ASP A 300 -30.05 -16.46 1.44
N PRO A 301 -30.84 -16.07 0.41
CA PRO A 301 -30.65 -14.80 -0.29
C PRO A 301 -31.01 -13.57 0.57
N LEU A 302 -31.74 -13.74 1.67
CA LEU A 302 -32.11 -12.65 2.57
C LEU A 302 -31.00 -12.32 3.58
N LYS A 303 -30.01 -13.20 3.72
CA LYS A 303 -28.88 -13.04 4.64
C LYS A 303 -27.62 -12.51 3.93
N ILE A 304 -26.64 -12.13 4.73
CA ILE A 304 -25.33 -11.72 4.22
C ILE A 304 -24.53 -12.99 3.92
N SER A 305 -24.28 -13.27 2.63
CA SER A 305 -23.60 -14.49 2.17
C SER A 305 -22.07 -14.38 2.32
N LEU A 306 -21.50 -15.20 3.21
CA LEU A 306 -20.06 -15.27 3.41
C LEU A 306 -19.30 -15.78 2.18
N PRO A 307 -19.75 -16.84 1.46
CA PRO A 307 -19.08 -17.29 0.24
C PRO A 307 -19.05 -16.22 -0.85
N ALA A 308 -20.14 -15.45 -1.02
CA ALA A 308 -20.19 -14.37 -2.00
C ALA A 308 -19.24 -13.23 -1.66
N ILE A 309 -19.05 -12.92 -0.37
CA ILE A 309 -18.07 -11.93 0.08
C ILE A 309 -16.64 -12.44 -0.13
N ARG A 310 -16.38 -13.71 0.23
CA ARG A 310 -15.06 -14.34 0.06
C ARG A 310 -14.61 -14.33 -1.40
N ALA A 311 -15.52 -14.59 -2.34
CA ALA A 311 -15.23 -14.56 -3.77
C ALA A 311 -14.89 -13.16 -4.33
N GLN A 312 -15.20 -12.10 -3.59
CA GLN A 312 -14.88 -10.71 -3.97
C GLN A 312 -13.51 -10.24 -3.45
N ILE A 313 -12.84 -11.03 -2.60
CA ILE A 313 -11.54 -10.66 -2.04
C ILE A 313 -10.48 -10.92 -3.12
N PRO A 314 -9.78 -9.88 -3.61
CA PRO A 314 -8.69 -10.06 -4.55
C PRO A 314 -7.48 -10.72 -3.86
N GLU A 315 -6.52 -11.19 -4.67
CA GLU A 315 -5.19 -11.57 -4.17
C GLU A 315 -4.57 -10.39 -3.40
N LEU A 316 -4.29 -10.59 -2.10
CA LEU A 316 -3.78 -9.54 -1.23
C LEU A 316 -2.35 -9.13 -1.60
N PRO A 317 -1.90 -7.90 -1.26
CA PRO A 317 -0.58 -7.38 -1.63
C PRO A 317 0.59 -8.30 -1.27
N SER A 318 0.60 -8.89 -0.08
CA SER A 318 1.68 -9.77 0.38
C SER A 318 1.74 -11.08 -0.41
N ALA A 319 0.58 -11.70 -0.67
CA ALA A 319 0.46 -12.89 -1.51
C ALA A 319 0.90 -12.59 -2.95
N LYS A 320 0.47 -11.46 -3.50
CA LYS A 320 0.85 -11.03 -4.85
C LYS A 320 2.35 -10.73 -4.96
N THR A 321 2.94 -10.10 -3.95
CA THR A 321 4.39 -9.87 -3.89
C THR A 321 5.16 -11.19 -3.95
N ALA A 322 4.74 -12.19 -3.16
CA ALA A 322 5.36 -13.51 -3.16
C ALA A 322 5.22 -14.20 -4.53
N ARG A 323 4.01 -14.19 -5.11
CA ARG A 323 3.77 -14.79 -6.43
C ARG A 323 4.57 -14.10 -7.54
N PHE A 324 4.66 -12.78 -7.56
CA PHE A 324 5.47 -12.06 -8.55
C PHE A 324 6.97 -12.41 -8.45
N ALA A 325 7.49 -12.57 -7.23
CA ALA A 325 8.86 -13.01 -7.02
C ALA A 325 9.06 -14.47 -7.49
N GLU A 326 8.14 -15.38 -7.16
CA GLU A 326 8.26 -16.82 -7.49
C GLU A 326 7.98 -17.12 -8.97
N GLU A 327 6.87 -16.62 -9.51
CA GLU A 327 6.37 -16.94 -10.85
C GLU A 327 7.09 -16.16 -11.95
N TYR A 328 7.43 -14.90 -11.67
CA TYR A 328 8.01 -13.99 -12.66
C TYR A 328 9.49 -13.66 -12.41
N SER A 329 10.11 -14.24 -11.38
CA SER A 329 11.50 -13.97 -11.00
C SER A 329 11.78 -12.48 -10.80
N MET A 330 10.77 -11.72 -10.36
CA MET A 330 10.93 -10.31 -10.03
C MET A 330 11.76 -10.14 -8.76
N ASP A 331 12.50 -9.05 -8.68
CA ASP A 331 13.08 -8.65 -7.41
C ASP A 331 11.96 -8.37 -6.41
N ARG A 332 12.12 -8.84 -5.17
CA ARG A 332 11.09 -8.72 -4.14
C ARG A 332 10.78 -7.27 -3.79
N SER A 333 11.76 -6.36 -3.86
CA SER A 333 11.48 -4.93 -3.62
C SER A 333 10.63 -4.33 -4.74
N ASP A 334 10.90 -4.71 -5.99
CA ASP A 334 10.14 -4.25 -7.15
C ASP A 334 8.71 -4.83 -7.11
N ALA A 335 8.59 -6.12 -6.80
CA ALA A 335 7.30 -6.79 -6.65
C ALA A 335 6.46 -6.16 -5.52
N ALA A 336 7.08 -5.79 -4.40
CA ALA A 336 6.39 -5.13 -3.30
C ALA A 336 5.82 -3.77 -3.74
N ILE A 337 6.61 -2.93 -4.43
CA ILE A 337 6.17 -1.63 -4.95
C ILE A 337 4.99 -1.80 -5.91
N ILE A 338 5.07 -2.77 -6.82
CA ILE A 338 4.00 -3.04 -7.80
C ILE A 338 2.72 -3.53 -7.09
N ALA A 339 2.87 -4.39 -6.09
CA ALA A 339 1.77 -4.98 -5.33
C ALA A 339 1.05 -4.00 -4.39
N GLU A 340 1.60 -2.80 -4.15
CA GLU A 340 0.94 -1.77 -3.32
C GLU A 340 -0.32 -1.19 -3.99
N ASP A 341 -0.35 -1.14 -5.32
CA ASP A 341 -1.48 -0.62 -6.09
C ASP A 341 -2.09 -1.73 -6.94
N LYS A 342 -3.38 -1.99 -6.70
CA LYS A 342 -4.18 -2.99 -7.40
C LYS A 342 -4.26 -2.72 -8.90
N ILE A 343 -4.38 -1.46 -9.31
CA ILE A 343 -4.47 -1.05 -10.70
C ILE A 343 -3.13 -1.33 -11.40
N LEU A 344 -2.04 -0.88 -10.78
CA LEU A 344 -0.68 -1.13 -11.28
C LEU A 344 -0.39 -2.62 -11.41
N SER A 345 -0.70 -3.39 -10.36
CA SER A 345 -0.53 -4.84 -10.35
C SER A 345 -1.24 -5.51 -11.52
N GLY A 346 -2.51 -5.17 -11.77
CA GLY A 346 -3.26 -5.72 -12.91
C GLY A 346 -2.63 -5.35 -14.25
N TRP A 347 -2.23 -4.08 -14.41
CA TRP A 347 -1.56 -3.62 -15.63
C TRP A 347 -0.22 -4.36 -15.89
N ILE A 348 0.55 -4.67 -14.85
CA ILE A 348 1.80 -5.44 -14.98
C ILE A 348 1.52 -6.89 -15.39
N GLU A 349 0.47 -7.51 -14.88
CA GLU A 349 0.05 -8.87 -15.29
C GLU A 349 -0.38 -8.91 -16.75
N ASP A 350 -1.15 -7.90 -17.20
CA ASP A 350 -1.53 -7.73 -18.59
C ASP A 350 -0.27 -7.55 -19.46
N MET A 351 0.65 -6.68 -19.04
CA MET A 351 1.92 -6.43 -19.73
C MET A 351 2.79 -7.70 -19.87
N ILE A 352 2.85 -8.55 -18.84
CA ILE A 352 3.58 -9.83 -18.89
C ILE A 352 2.92 -10.81 -19.87
N SER A 353 1.59 -10.81 -19.92
CA SER A 353 0.84 -11.63 -20.88
C SER A 353 1.12 -11.17 -22.32
N GLU A 354 1.10 -9.86 -22.56
CA GLU A 354 1.45 -9.25 -23.85
C GLU A 354 2.91 -9.51 -24.23
N LEU A 355 3.85 -9.49 -23.27
CA LEU A 355 5.25 -9.85 -23.51
C LEU A 355 5.39 -11.28 -24.02
N ALA A 356 4.65 -12.23 -23.44
CA ALA A 356 4.69 -13.62 -23.87
C ALA A 356 4.15 -13.78 -25.30
N GLU A 357 3.10 -13.03 -25.66
CA GLU A 357 2.51 -13.05 -27.00
C GLU A 357 3.46 -12.44 -28.06
N TRP A 358 4.01 -11.24 -27.78
CA TRP A 358 4.97 -10.59 -28.66
C TRP A 358 6.24 -11.43 -28.83
N HIS A 359 6.73 -12.04 -27.76
CA HIS A 359 7.89 -12.94 -27.81
C HIS A 359 7.60 -14.15 -28.69
N SER A 360 6.46 -14.82 -28.48
CA SER A 360 6.03 -15.99 -29.27
C SER A 360 5.91 -15.65 -30.76
N SER A 361 5.32 -14.50 -31.08
CA SER A 361 5.19 -14.00 -32.45
C SER A 361 6.54 -13.76 -33.14
N HIS A 362 7.50 -13.15 -32.44
CA HIS A 362 8.84 -12.93 -32.96
C HIS A 362 9.64 -14.22 -33.10
N ARG A 363 9.48 -15.18 -32.18
CA ARG A 363 10.11 -16.49 -32.26
C ARG A 363 9.60 -17.33 -33.43
N GLN A 364 8.31 -17.23 -33.75
CA GLN A 364 7.76 -17.86 -34.97
C GLN A 364 8.43 -17.31 -36.24
N ALA A 365 8.70 -16.01 -36.29
CA ALA A 365 9.41 -15.38 -37.40
C ALA A 365 10.92 -15.67 -37.40
N ASN A 366 11.53 -15.85 -36.23
CA ASN A 366 12.94 -16.15 -36.07
C ASN A 366 13.18 -17.24 -35.00
N PRO A 367 13.29 -18.52 -35.40
CA PRO A 367 13.49 -19.64 -34.47
C PRO A 367 14.80 -19.59 -33.67
N ALA A 368 15.73 -18.68 -33.98
CA ALA A 368 16.95 -18.47 -33.19
C ALA A 368 16.67 -17.74 -31.85
N ILE A 369 15.48 -17.13 -31.69
CA ILE A 369 15.07 -16.54 -30.41
C ILE A 369 14.81 -17.68 -29.40
N PRO A 370 15.35 -17.59 -28.17
CA PRO A 370 15.14 -18.60 -27.11
C PRO A 370 13.67 -18.87 -26.82
N ALA A 371 13.38 -19.98 -26.13
CA ALA A 371 12.01 -20.24 -25.68
C ALA A 371 11.60 -19.22 -24.59
N TRP A 372 10.29 -18.98 -24.44
CA TRP A 372 9.77 -18.06 -23.42
C TRP A 372 10.30 -18.41 -22.03
N GLU A 373 10.29 -19.69 -21.64
CA GLU A 373 10.78 -20.12 -20.31
C GLU A 373 12.25 -19.74 -20.05
N ASP A 374 13.08 -19.70 -21.09
CA ASP A 374 14.50 -19.34 -20.96
C ASP A 374 14.71 -17.82 -20.89
N GLU A 375 13.78 -17.03 -21.43
CA GLU A 375 13.92 -15.58 -21.59
C GLU A 375 12.98 -14.75 -20.70
N LYS A 376 11.93 -15.37 -20.15
CA LYS A 376 10.88 -14.78 -19.32
C LYS A 376 11.46 -13.90 -18.22
N ALA A 377 12.35 -14.46 -17.39
CA ALA A 377 12.94 -13.74 -16.26
C ALA A 377 13.69 -12.48 -16.70
N LYS A 378 14.42 -12.55 -17.83
CA LYS A 378 15.15 -11.41 -18.40
C LYS A 378 14.20 -10.34 -18.92
N LEU A 379 13.17 -10.73 -19.68
CA LEU A 379 12.19 -9.82 -20.26
C LEU A 379 11.34 -9.13 -19.20
N VAL A 380 10.83 -9.89 -18.23
CA VAL A 380 10.08 -9.34 -17.10
C VAL A 380 10.95 -8.33 -16.34
N LYS A 381 12.18 -8.70 -15.97
CA LYS A 381 13.10 -7.80 -15.26
C LYS A 381 13.41 -6.53 -16.04
N MET A 382 13.55 -6.64 -17.36
CA MET A 382 13.75 -5.50 -18.23
C MET A 382 12.51 -4.60 -18.26
N ALA A 383 11.31 -5.19 -18.39
CA ALA A 383 10.06 -4.46 -18.43
C ALA A 383 9.75 -3.76 -17.10
N THR A 384 9.87 -4.45 -15.97
CA THR A 384 9.66 -3.86 -14.63
C THR A 384 10.67 -2.76 -14.34
N GLY A 385 11.95 -2.96 -14.68
CA GLY A 385 12.97 -1.93 -14.53
C GLY A 385 12.70 -0.68 -15.38
N TRP A 386 12.23 -0.85 -16.63
CA TRP A 386 11.80 0.26 -17.47
C TRP A 386 10.54 0.95 -16.93
N TYR A 387 9.59 0.18 -16.43
CA TYR A 387 8.38 0.72 -15.84
C TYR A 387 8.72 1.61 -14.63
N LEU A 388 9.45 1.06 -13.65
CA LEU A 388 9.80 1.74 -12.42
C LEU A 388 10.70 2.97 -12.64
N SER A 389 11.58 2.93 -13.64
CA SER A 389 12.54 4.03 -13.88
C SER A 389 12.09 5.07 -14.90
N LYS A 390 11.20 4.73 -15.84
CA LYS A 390 10.78 5.61 -16.95
C LYS A 390 9.30 5.89 -16.93
N VAL A 391 8.47 4.85 -16.86
CA VAL A 391 7.01 5.00 -16.93
C VAL A 391 6.48 5.69 -15.69
N LEU A 392 6.87 5.24 -14.49
CA LEU A 392 6.46 5.88 -13.23
C LEU A 392 6.75 7.38 -13.23
N LYS A 393 7.96 7.78 -13.65
CA LYS A 393 8.32 9.19 -13.76
C LYS A 393 7.38 9.98 -14.68
N ILE A 394 7.03 9.43 -15.84
CA ILE A 394 6.09 10.06 -16.78
C ILE A 394 4.70 10.21 -16.15
N LEU A 395 4.24 9.19 -15.43
CA LEU A 395 2.94 9.20 -14.74
C LEU A 395 2.92 10.23 -13.61
N GLU A 396 3.97 10.30 -12.80
CA GLU A 396 4.15 11.29 -11.73
C GLU A 396 4.18 12.73 -12.27
N ASP A 397 4.97 12.97 -13.33
CA ASP A 397 5.07 14.30 -13.98
C ASP A 397 3.71 14.76 -14.50
N LYS A 398 2.88 13.83 -15.00
CA LYS A 398 1.52 14.09 -15.50
C LYS A 398 0.43 14.03 -14.42
N LYS A 399 0.73 13.51 -13.24
CA LYS A 399 -0.23 13.22 -12.15
C LYS A 399 -1.42 12.38 -12.58
N ILE A 400 -1.15 11.34 -13.37
CA ILE A 400 -2.17 10.40 -13.85
C ILE A 400 -1.81 8.97 -13.44
N SER A 401 -2.81 8.11 -13.32
CA SER A 401 -2.62 6.68 -13.16
C SER A 401 -2.21 6.01 -14.48
N VAL A 402 -1.70 4.78 -14.40
CA VAL A 402 -1.31 4.02 -15.60
C VAL A 402 -2.50 3.74 -16.53
N ASN A 403 -3.72 3.60 -16.00
CA ASN A 403 -4.93 3.39 -16.79
C ASN A 403 -5.44 4.64 -17.52
N GLU A 404 -5.04 5.82 -17.07
CA GLU A 404 -5.34 7.10 -17.73
C GLU A 404 -4.28 7.45 -18.78
N SER A 405 -3.19 6.70 -18.83
CA SER A 405 -2.10 6.87 -19.78
C SER A 405 -2.42 6.25 -21.14
N LYS A 406 -1.74 6.74 -22.17
CA LYS A 406 -1.71 6.11 -23.50
C LYS A 406 -0.68 4.98 -23.61
N ILE A 407 0.09 4.75 -22.55
CA ILE A 407 1.02 3.62 -22.42
C ILE A 407 0.19 2.40 -22.01
N THR A 408 -0.18 1.56 -22.98
CA THR A 408 -0.93 0.33 -22.75
C THR A 408 0.03 -0.81 -22.43
N ALA A 409 -0.47 -1.87 -21.79
CA ALA A 409 0.28 -3.10 -21.57
C ALA A 409 0.88 -3.63 -22.90
N GLU A 410 0.06 -3.64 -23.95
CA GLU A 410 0.42 -4.12 -25.30
C GLU A 410 1.55 -3.29 -25.94
N ASN A 411 1.41 -1.97 -26.04
CA ASN A 411 2.41 -1.14 -26.73
C ASN A 411 3.73 -1.09 -25.95
N PHE A 412 3.67 -1.16 -24.62
CA PHE A 412 4.86 -1.23 -23.78
C PHE A 412 5.54 -2.59 -23.91
N ALA A 413 4.80 -3.69 -23.88
CA ALA A 413 5.34 -5.03 -24.09
C ALA A 413 6.01 -5.18 -25.46
N GLN A 414 5.41 -4.64 -26.52
CA GLN A 414 6.03 -4.62 -27.84
C GLN A 414 7.33 -3.81 -27.81
N LEU A 415 7.34 -2.61 -27.21
CA LEU A 415 8.56 -1.79 -27.09
C LEU A 415 9.71 -2.54 -26.40
N ILE A 416 9.42 -3.21 -25.28
CA ILE A 416 10.41 -4.01 -24.56
C ILE A 416 10.90 -5.19 -25.39
N THR A 417 10.02 -5.86 -26.12
CA THR A 417 10.38 -6.95 -27.04
C THR A 417 11.33 -6.44 -28.13
N LEU A 418 11.04 -5.29 -28.74
CA LEU A 418 11.87 -4.67 -29.78
C LEU A 418 13.25 -4.26 -29.27
N LEU A 419 13.34 -3.78 -28.03
CA LEU A 419 14.61 -3.52 -27.36
C LEU A 419 15.39 -4.81 -27.10
N ASN A 420 14.72 -5.86 -26.63
CA ASN A 420 15.36 -7.14 -26.29
C ASN A 420 15.96 -7.84 -27.51
N ILE A 421 15.26 -7.82 -28.65
CA ILE A 421 15.77 -8.39 -29.91
C ILE A 421 16.78 -7.48 -30.63
N GLY A 422 17.07 -6.29 -30.11
CA GLY A 422 18.03 -5.35 -30.70
C GLY A 422 17.53 -4.67 -31.99
N LYS A 423 16.22 -4.53 -32.19
CA LYS A 423 15.67 -3.73 -33.31
C LYS A 423 15.88 -2.23 -33.06
N ILE A 424 15.95 -1.85 -31.79
CA ILE A 424 16.21 -0.50 -31.30
C ILE A 424 17.15 -0.54 -30.10
N ASN A 425 17.88 0.56 -29.87
CA ASN A 425 18.69 0.74 -28.68
C ASN A 425 17.89 1.44 -27.55
N SER A 426 18.46 1.53 -26.35
CA SER A 426 17.80 2.16 -25.20
C SER A 426 17.44 3.63 -25.41
N SER A 427 18.24 4.41 -26.15
CA SER A 427 17.95 5.82 -26.44
C SER A 427 16.72 5.97 -27.35
N ALA A 428 16.66 5.16 -28.41
CA ALA A 428 15.51 5.08 -29.31
C ALA A 428 14.26 4.62 -28.55
N GLY A 429 14.40 3.63 -27.66
CA GLY A 429 13.29 3.16 -26.84
C GLY A 429 12.71 4.26 -25.93
N GLN A 430 13.55 5.11 -25.33
CA GLN A 430 13.07 6.24 -24.53
C GLN A 430 12.33 7.27 -25.38
N GLU A 431 12.83 7.55 -26.58
CA GLU A 431 12.18 8.48 -27.50
C GLU A 431 10.81 7.96 -27.98
N ILE A 432 10.71 6.66 -28.26
CA ILE A 432 9.45 6.01 -28.63
C ILE A 432 8.49 6.00 -27.43
N LEU A 433 8.97 5.68 -26.22
CA LEU A 433 8.14 5.69 -25.02
C LEU A 433 7.53 7.07 -24.75
N MET A 434 8.30 8.15 -24.92
CA MET A 434 7.78 9.52 -24.79
C MET A 434 6.71 9.82 -25.86
N ALA A 435 6.93 9.41 -27.11
CA ALA A 435 5.93 9.58 -28.17
C ALA A 435 4.63 8.81 -27.88
N ILE A 436 4.74 7.57 -27.39
CA ILE A 436 3.59 6.77 -26.94
C ILE A 436 2.87 7.45 -25.77
N ALA A 437 3.62 7.99 -24.80
CA ALA A 437 3.01 8.67 -23.67
C ALA A 437 2.22 9.93 -24.07
N GLU A 438 2.57 10.59 -25.17
CA GLU A 438 1.92 11.81 -25.68
C GLU A 438 0.78 11.49 -26.65
N GLU A 439 1.04 10.65 -27.64
CA GLU A 439 0.15 10.41 -28.77
C GLU A 439 -0.48 9.01 -28.74
N GLY A 440 0.17 8.04 -28.09
CA GLY A 440 -0.19 6.62 -28.13
C GLY A 440 0.40 5.92 -29.35
N GLY A 441 -0.22 4.81 -29.75
CA GLY A 441 0.12 4.10 -30.98
C GLY A 441 1.17 3.00 -30.81
N ASP A 442 1.57 2.46 -31.96
CA ASP A 442 2.41 1.27 -32.09
C ASP A 442 3.91 1.63 -32.16
N PRO A 443 4.77 1.04 -31.31
CA PRO A 443 6.22 1.22 -31.36
C PRO A 443 6.87 1.03 -32.73
N GLU A 444 6.43 0.09 -33.58
CA GLU A 444 7.01 -0.08 -34.92
C GLU A 444 6.66 1.07 -35.88
N GLU A 445 5.47 1.63 -35.76
CA GLU A 445 5.12 2.86 -36.46
C GLU A 445 6.05 4.00 -36.06
N TRP A 446 6.33 4.17 -34.76
CA TRP A 446 7.26 5.18 -34.27
C TRP A 446 8.68 4.97 -34.76
N ILE A 447 9.15 3.72 -34.82
CA ILE A 447 10.46 3.37 -35.41
C ILE A 447 10.53 3.85 -36.86
N ARG A 448 9.49 3.62 -37.66
CA ARG A 448 9.44 4.04 -39.06
C ARG A 448 9.36 5.56 -39.20
N ARG A 449 8.44 6.21 -38.48
CA ARG A 449 8.20 7.66 -38.54
C ARG A 449 9.43 8.48 -38.14
N LYS A 450 10.13 8.04 -37.09
CA LYS A 450 11.31 8.74 -36.56
C LYS A 450 12.64 8.17 -37.08
N ASN A 451 12.59 7.14 -37.94
CA ASN A 451 13.75 6.45 -38.47
C ASN A 451 14.71 5.99 -37.35
N LEU A 452 14.18 5.32 -36.32
CA LEU A 452 14.93 4.95 -35.10
C LEU A 452 15.46 3.51 -35.10
N GLY A 453 15.32 2.78 -36.21
CA GLY A 453 15.80 1.41 -36.32
C GLY A 453 17.32 1.31 -36.16
N GLN A 454 17.77 0.24 -35.51
CA GLN A 454 19.20 -0.04 -35.35
C GLN A 454 19.79 -0.50 -36.69
N VAL A 455 20.97 0.02 -37.03
CA VAL A 455 21.75 -0.40 -38.20
C VAL A 455 22.53 -1.65 -37.79
N ASP A 456 22.08 -2.80 -38.29
CA ASP A 456 22.63 -4.12 -37.98
C ASP A 456 23.24 -4.84 -39.21
N ASN A 457 23.32 -4.14 -40.35
CA ASN A 457 23.89 -4.66 -41.59
C ASN A 457 25.43 -4.59 -41.55
N ASP A 458 26.08 -5.75 -41.67
CA ASP A 458 27.53 -5.89 -41.62
C ASP A 458 28.26 -5.04 -42.66
N ALA A 459 27.71 -4.87 -43.86
CA ALA A 459 28.34 -4.07 -44.91
C ALA A 459 28.34 -2.57 -44.56
N GLU A 460 27.24 -2.07 -44.01
CA GLU A 460 27.09 -0.67 -43.61
C GLU A 460 27.93 -0.36 -42.37
N LEU A 461 27.91 -1.24 -41.37
CA LEU A 461 28.76 -1.14 -40.18
C LEU A 461 30.26 -1.23 -40.52
N SER A 462 30.63 -2.12 -41.44
CA SER A 462 32.00 -2.25 -41.92
C SER A 462 32.47 -0.98 -42.63
N ALA A 463 31.62 -0.36 -43.46
CA ALA A 463 31.94 0.89 -44.14
C ALA A 463 32.10 2.07 -43.15
N MET A 464 31.27 2.16 -42.13
CA MET A 464 31.43 3.15 -41.05
C MET A 464 32.72 2.90 -40.26
N ALA A 465 32.99 1.65 -39.89
CA ALA A 465 34.21 1.26 -39.20
C ALA A 465 35.46 1.66 -40.00
N ASP A 466 35.49 1.42 -41.32
CA ASP A 466 36.61 1.83 -42.18
C ASP A 466 36.83 3.33 -42.18
N ARG A 467 35.76 4.14 -42.23
CA ARG A 467 35.87 5.61 -42.15
C ARG A 467 36.43 6.07 -40.81
N ILE A 468 35.99 5.48 -39.70
CA ILE A 468 36.50 5.81 -38.37
C ILE A 468 37.97 5.39 -38.22
N LEU A 469 38.35 4.20 -38.69
CA LEU A 469 39.74 3.74 -38.62
C LEU A 469 40.69 4.66 -39.40
N LEU A 470 40.25 5.18 -40.56
CA LEU A 470 40.99 6.18 -41.33
C LEU A 470 41.06 7.55 -40.64
N ALA A 471 40.01 7.95 -39.94
CA ALA A 471 39.94 9.24 -39.25
C ALA A 471 40.76 9.28 -37.94
N PHE A 472 41.05 8.13 -37.33
CA PHE A 472 41.73 8.02 -36.02
C PHE A 472 43.00 7.15 -36.06
N PRO A 473 44.00 7.44 -36.92
CA PRO A 473 45.16 6.56 -37.14
C PRO A 473 46.05 6.38 -35.91
N VAL A 474 46.13 7.39 -35.03
CA VAL A 474 46.90 7.33 -33.78
C VAL A 474 46.31 6.29 -32.83
N GLN A 475 44.98 6.30 -32.67
CA GLN A 475 44.26 5.39 -31.79
C GLN A 475 44.29 3.95 -32.31
N VAL A 476 44.29 3.76 -33.63
CA VAL A 476 44.48 2.45 -34.26
C VAL A 476 45.87 1.90 -33.94
N SER A 477 46.92 2.71 -34.11
CA SER A 477 48.30 2.29 -33.79
C SER A 477 48.47 1.96 -32.31
N ASP A 478 47.91 2.80 -31.43
CA ASP A 478 47.92 2.59 -29.98
C ASP A 478 47.17 1.33 -29.55
N TYR A 479 46.03 1.01 -30.18
CA TYR A 479 45.31 -0.24 -29.94
C TYR A 479 46.15 -1.45 -30.34
N LYS A 480 46.79 -1.41 -31.53
CA LYS A 480 47.72 -2.46 -32.01
C LYS A 480 48.94 -2.61 -31.10
N ALA A 481 49.38 -1.55 -30.44
CA ALA A 481 50.44 -1.56 -29.42
C ALA A 481 50.00 -2.12 -28.05
N GLY A 482 48.73 -2.53 -27.89
CA GLY A 482 48.23 -3.24 -26.72
C GLY A 482 47.26 -2.44 -25.82
N LYS A 483 46.93 -1.20 -26.16
CA LYS A 483 45.94 -0.39 -25.39
C LYS A 483 44.50 -0.80 -25.74
N LYS A 484 44.09 -1.98 -25.27
CA LYS A 484 42.76 -2.57 -25.52
C LYS A 484 41.54 -1.66 -25.20
N PRO A 485 41.56 -0.77 -24.19
CA PRO A 485 40.43 0.13 -23.93
C PRO A 485 40.05 1.07 -25.11
N LEU A 486 40.95 1.31 -26.06
CA LEU A 486 40.68 2.16 -27.22
C LEU A 486 39.64 1.58 -28.18
N LEU A 487 39.32 0.29 -28.09
CA LEU A 487 38.22 -0.30 -28.85
C LEU A 487 36.89 0.39 -28.50
N GLN A 488 36.63 0.64 -27.22
CA GLN A 488 35.39 1.30 -26.78
C GLN A 488 35.31 2.76 -27.26
N PHE A 489 36.45 3.44 -27.37
CA PHE A 489 36.52 4.76 -27.99
C PHE A 489 36.12 4.71 -29.48
N LEU A 490 36.68 3.77 -30.25
CA LEU A 490 36.39 3.61 -31.67
C LEU A 490 34.93 3.19 -31.92
N VAL A 491 34.40 2.27 -31.10
CA VAL A 491 32.96 1.94 -31.09
C VAL A 491 32.13 3.21 -30.83
N GLY A 492 32.53 4.03 -29.85
CA GLY A 492 31.88 5.31 -29.57
C GLY A 492 31.88 6.29 -30.75
N GLN A 493 32.94 6.31 -31.58
CA GLN A 493 32.97 7.14 -32.79
C GLN A 493 32.05 6.63 -33.89
N VAL A 494 31.99 5.31 -34.11
CA VAL A 494 31.02 4.70 -35.05
C VAL A 494 29.58 4.95 -34.57
N MET A 495 29.34 4.87 -33.27
CA MET A 495 28.05 5.24 -32.67
C MET A 495 27.73 6.72 -32.92
N LYS A 496 28.71 7.62 -32.81
CA LYS A 496 28.50 9.05 -33.10
C LYS A 496 28.18 9.31 -34.57
N GLU A 497 28.90 8.66 -35.49
CA GLU A 497 28.68 8.78 -36.94
C GLU A 497 27.29 8.26 -37.35
N SER A 498 26.88 7.13 -36.79
CA SER A 498 25.55 6.53 -37.02
C SER A 498 24.41 7.25 -36.28
N LYS A 499 24.69 8.38 -35.61
CA LYS A 499 23.73 9.09 -34.74
C LYS A 499 23.09 8.18 -33.69
N GLY A 500 23.89 7.28 -33.15
CA GLY A 500 23.51 6.29 -32.14
C GLY A 500 22.90 5.01 -32.69
N LYS A 501 22.71 4.87 -34.02
CA LYS A 501 21.98 3.73 -34.59
C LYS A 501 22.80 2.46 -34.79
N ALA A 502 24.13 2.51 -34.78
CA ALA A 502 24.93 1.30 -34.98
C ALA A 502 24.69 0.28 -33.84
N ASN A 503 24.81 -1.01 -34.15
CA ASN A 503 24.85 -2.07 -33.13
C ASN A 503 26.21 -2.08 -32.43
N PRO A 504 26.32 -1.72 -31.13
CA PRO A 504 27.62 -1.62 -30.45
C PRO A 504 28.38 -2.95 -30.40
N GLY A 505 27.65 -4.06 -30.20
CA GLY A 505 28.24 -5.40 -30.11
C GLY A 505 28.82 -5.85 -31.45
N LYS A 506 28.04 -5.77 -32.53
CA LYS A 506 28.56 -6.07 -33.89
C LYS A 506 29.67 -5.11 -34.31
N THR A 507 29.53 -3.83 -33.99
CA THR A 507 30.55 -2.81 -34.30
C THR A 507 31.88 -3.16 -33.61
N ALA A 508 31.85 -3.58 -32.35
CA ALA A 508 33.04 -4.04 -31.64
C ALA A 508 33.67 -5.26 -32.33
N THR A 509 32.87 -6.26 -32.70
CA THR A 509 33.35 -7.46 -33.42
C THR A 509 33.98 -7.12 -34.77
N ILE A 510 33.37 -6.23 -35.55
CA ILE A 510 33.88 -5.78 -36.85
C ILE A 510 35.19 -5.00 -36.68
N LEU A 511 35.24 -4.07 -35.71
CA LEU A 511 36.45 -3.30 -35.41
C LEU A 511 37.58 -4.19 -34.93
N GLU A 512 37.33 -5.14 -34.03
CA GLU A 512 38.33 -6.13 -33.60
C GLU A 512 38.86 -6.96 -34.76
N GLY A 513 37.97 -7.38 -35.68
CA GLY A 513 38.36 -8.09 -36.90
C GLY A 513 39.28 -7.28 -37.81
N LYS A 514 39.00 -5.98 -37.98
CA LYS A 514 39.80 -5.06 -38.81
C LYS A 514 41.09 -4.55 -38.14
N LEU A 515 41.17 -4.64 -36.81
CA LEU A 515 42.30 -4.18 -36.00
C LEU A 515 43.33 -5.28 -35.69
N LYS A 516 43.01 -6.54 -35.99
CA LYS A 516 44.02 -7.61 -36.12
C LYS A 516 44.91 -7.33 -37.34
#